data_AF-A0A3D0W5U5-F1
#
_entry.id   AF-A0A3D0W5U5-F1
#
_cell.length_a   1.000
_cell.length_b   1.000
_cell.length_c   1.000
_cell.angle_alpha   90.00
_cell.angle_beta   90.00
_cell.angle_gamma   90.00
#
_symmetry.space_group_name_H-M   'P 1'
#
loop_
_entity.id
_entity.type
_entity.pdbx_description
1 polymer ?
#
loop_
_entity_poly.entity_id
_entity_poly.type
_entity_poly.pdbx_seq_one_letter_code
_entity_poly.pdbx_strand_id
1 'polypeptide(L)'
;EEVKSLFQKYPGLRSDMPSMRSVGYRQSLEYLKGDVEKKDCIHKIIFATRQLAKRQMTWMRSMEDLNLFDCISDNLSNEVIAFVKNKIV
;
A
#
# COMPACT_ATOMS: atom_id res chain seq x y z
N GLU A 1 11.04 -12.98 1.81
CA GLU A 1 11.92 -13.52 0.75
C GLU A 1 12.18 -12.50 -0.35
N GLU A 2 11.14 -11.86 -0.89
CA GLU A 2 11.26 -10.79 -1.91
C GLU A 2 12.29 -9.70 -1.55
N VAL A 3 12.17 -9.06 -0.38
CA VAL A 3 13.09 -7.98 0.03
C VAL A 3 14.55 -8.44 0.06
N LYS A 4 14.81 -9.67 0.52
CA LYS A 4 16.16 -10.24 0.52
C LYS A 4 16.71 -10.40 -0.90
N SER A 5 15.88 -10.91 -1.82
CA SER A 5 16.24 -11.08 -3.23
C SER A 5 16.54 -9.74 -3.91
N LEU A 6 15.74 -8.70 -3.65
CA LEU A 6 15.95 -7.36 -4.20
C LEU A 6 17.32 -6.78 -3.82
N PHE A 7 17.70 -6.87 -2.54
CA PHE A 7 19.00 -6.38 -2.07
C PHE A 7 20.18 -7.19 -2.60
N GLN A 8 19.99 -8.49 -2.85
CA GLN A 8 21.01 -9.32 -3.50
C GLN A 8 21.18 -8.96 -4.99
N LYS A 9 20.06 -8.75 -5.68
CA LYS A 9 20.06 -8.43 -7.12
C LYS A 9 20.57 -7.03 -7.41
N TYR A 10 20.36 -6.08 -6.51
CA TYR A 10 20.74 -4.68 -6.70
C TYR A 10 21.54 -4.16 -5.50
N PRO A 11 22.87 -4.33 -5.49
CA PRO A 11 23.74 -3.90 -4.39
C PRO A 11 23.73 -2.38 -4.13
N GLY A 12 23.35 -1.58 -5.13
CA GLY A 12 23.22 -0.12 -5.02
C GLY A 12 21.92 0.36 -4.38
N LEU A 13 20.98 -0.53 -4.04
CA LEU A 13 19.74 -0.15 -3.36
C LEU A 13 20.06 0.43 -1.98
N ARG A 14 19.55 1.65 -1.74
CA ARG A 14 19.67 2.32 -0.45
C ARG A 14 18.30 2.45 0.20
N SER A 15 18.27 2.37 1.53
CA SER A 15 17.03 2.44 2.31
C SER A 15 16.29 3.78 2.23
N ASP A 16 16.98 4.83 1.79
CA ASP A 16 16.42 6.19 1.63
C ASP A 16 15.72 6.43 0.29
N MET A 17 15.87 5.51 -0.67
CA MET A 17 15.27 5.62 -2.00
C MET A 17 13.74 5.57 -1.96
N PRO A 18 13.04 6.26 -2.88
CA PRO A 18 11.57 6.28 -2.91
C PRO A 18 10.92 4.89 -2.94
N SER A 19 11.48 3.96 -3.70
CA SER A 19 11.00 2.57 -3.78
C SER A 19 11.02 1.87 -2.41
N MET A 20 12.06 2.11 -1.61
CA MET A 20 12.25 1.53 -0.27
C MET A 20 11.39 2.20 0.81
N ARG A 21 10.77 3.36 0.52
CA ARG A 21 9.80 4.03 1.41
C ARG A 21 8.40 3.43 1.31
N SER A 22 8.16 2.53 0.35
CA SER A 22 6.92 1.75 0.28
C SER A 22 6.68 1.05 1.61
N VAL A 23 5.42 1.03 2.05
CA VAL A 23 5.04 0.42 3.33
C VAL A 23 5.47 -1.05 3.34
N GLY A 24 6.17 -1.48 4.38
CA GLY A 24 6.64 -2.86 4.53
C GLY A 24 8.11 -3.07 4.18
N TYR A 25 8.64 -2.34 3.20
CA TYR A 25 10.00 -2.56 2.70
C TYR A 25 11.07 -2.17 3.72
N ARG A 26 10.94 -0.97 4.30
CA ARG A 26 11.86 -0.49 5.34
C ARG A 26 11.86 -1.39 6.58
N GLN A 27 10.68 -1.78 7.07
CA GLN A 27 10.55 -2.64 8.24
C GLN A 27 11.11 -4.05 7.98
N SER A 28 10.88 -4.58 6.77
CA SER A 28 11.44 -5.86 6.36
C SER A 28 12.97 -5.81 6.28
N LEU A 29 13.54 -4.70 5.82
CA LEU A 29 14.99 -4.51 5.78
C LEU A 29 15.59 -4.43 7.20
N GLU A 30 14.97 -3.69 8.12
CA GLU A 30 15.39 -3.64 9.52
C GLU A 30 15.38 -5.04 10.15
N TYR A 31 14.34 -5.84 9.89
CA TYR A 31 14.28 -7.23 10.33
C TYR A 31 15.41 -8.08 9.72
N LEU A 32 15.68 -7.95 8.42
CA LEU A 32 16.75 -8.69 7.74
C LEU A 32 18.16 -8.32 8.24
N LYS A 33 18.34 -7.10 8.77
CA LYS A 33 19.58 -6.66 9.41
C LYS A 33 19.73 -7.11 10.86
N GLY A 34 18.63 -7.58 11.48
CA GLY A 34 18.59 -7.94 12.90
C GLY A 34 18.29 -6.75 13.83
N ASP A 35 17.91 -5.60 13.29
CA ASP A 35 17.65 -4.37 14.07
C ASP A 35 16.29 -4.42 14.82
N VAL A 36 15.39 -5.31 14.41
CA VAL A 36 14.07 -5.50 15.05
C VAL A 36 13.67 -6.97 15.03
N GLU A 37 12.95 -7.38 16.07
CA GLU A 37 12.32 -8.69 16.09
C GLU A 37 11.21 -8.82 15.05
N LYS A 38 10.96 -10.04 14.60
CA LYS A 38 9.93 -10.36 13.60
C LYS A 38 8.54 -9.85 14.02
N LYS A 39 8.20 -10.02 15.31
CA LYS A 39 6.91 -9.61 15.86
C LYS A 39 6.72 -8.09 15.76
N ASP A 40 7.73 -7.33 16.18
CA ASP A 40 7.70 -5.86 16.13
C ASP A 40 7.69 -5.34 14.69
N CYS A 41 8.43 -6.00 13.79
CA CYS A 41 8.37 -5.72 12.36
C CYS A 41 6.93 -5.83 11.84
N ILE A 42 6.24 -6.95 12.11
CA ILE A 42 4.85 -7.16 11.70
C ILE A 42 3.93 -6.06 12.26
N HIS A 43 4.05 -5.73 13.56
CA HIS A 43 3.24 -4.67 14.17
C HIS A 43 3.48 -3.31 13.51
N LYS A 44 4.75 -2.94 13.25
CA LYS A 44 5.11 -1.71 12.56
C LYS A 44 4.53 -1.65 11.14
N ILE A 45 4.54 -2.77 10.41
CA ILE A 45 3.97 -2.85 9.05
C ILE A 45 2.47 -2.62 9.09
N ILE A 46 1.75 -3.36 9.96
CA ILE A 46 0.30 -3.21 10.11
C ILE A 46 -0.07 -1.76 10.47
N PHE A 47 0.66 -1.16 11.40
CA PHE A 47 0.46 0.23 11.79
C PHE A 47 0.67 1.19 10.60
N ALA A 48 1.79 1.05 9.88
CA ALA A 48 2.10 1.88 8.72
C ALA A 48 1.05 1.75 7.60
N THR A 49 0.55 0.54 7.34
CA THR A 49 -0.52 0.30 6.35
C THR A 49 -1.82 0.98 6.76
N ARG A 50 -2.22 0.92 8.04
CA ARG A 50 -3.40 1.63 8.55
C ARG A 50 -3.26 3.15 8.43
N GLN A 51 -2.08 3.69 8.72
CA GLN A 51 -1.81 5.13 8.55
C GLN A 51 -1.83 5.56 7.08
N LEU A 52 -1.36 4.71 6.16
CA LEU A 52 -1.48 4.95 4.73
C LEU A 52 -2.97 4.98 4.32
N ALA A 53 -3.74 3.95 4.68
CA ALA A 53 -5.17 3.87 4.37
C ALA A 53 -5.95 5.06 4.95
N LYS A 54 -5.67 5.45 6.20
CA LYS A 54 -6.27 6.65 6.83
C LYS A 54 -5.98 7.91 6.03
N ARG A 55 -4.74 8.10 5.58
CA ARG A 55 -4.37 9.25 4.74
C ARG A 55 -5.09 9.20 3.41
N GLN A 56 -5.12 8.07 2.72
CA GLN A 56 -5.86 7.90 1.46
C GLN A 56 -7.34 8.26 1.63
N MET A 57 -8.00 7.75 2.68
CA MET A 57 -9.38 8.10 3.00
C MET A 57 -9.56 9.59 3.32
N THR A 58 -8.59 10.22 3.99
CA THR A 58 -8.64 11.66 4.27
C THR A 58 -8.60 12.47 2.98
N TRP A 59 -7.72 12.11 2.05
CA TRP A 59 -7.64 12.75 0.73
C TRP A 59 -8.92 12.54 -0.09
N MET A 60 -9.46 11.31 -0.11
CA MET A 60 -10.69 11.00 -0.83
C MET A 60 -11.90 11.80 -0.33
N ARG A 61 -11.97 12.12 0.97
CA ARG A 61 -13.07 12.94 1.53
C ARG A 61 -13.12 14.36 1.00
N SER A 62 -11.99 14.90 0.54
CA SER A 62 -11.91 16.26 -0.03
C SER A 62 -11.91 16.28 -1.56
N MET A 63 -12.04 15.12 -2.22
CA MET A 63 -12.09 15.05 -3.68
C MET A 63 -13.50 15.33 -4.18
N GLU A 64 -13.62 16.24 -5.15
CA GLU A 64 -14.85 16.44 -5.91
C GLU A 64 -14.99 15.34 -6.99
N ASP A 65 -16.22 15.10 -7.44
CA ASP A 65 -16.56 14.10 -8.49
C ASP A 65 -16.13 12.65 -8.21
N LEU A 66 -15.93 12.30 -6.94
CA LEU A 66 -15.60 10.93 -6.52
C LEU A 66 -16.87 10.08 -6.36
N ASN A 67 -16.94 8.96 -7.10
CA ASN A 67 -17.96 7.93 -6.87
C ASN A 67 -17.37 6.78 -6.06
N LEU A 68 -17.92 6.53 -4.87
CA LEU A 68 -17.50 5.43 -4.00
C LEU A 68 -18.24 4.14 -4.37
N PHE A 69 -17.51 3.03 -4.35
CA PHE A 69 -18.07 1.70 -4.54
C PHE A 69 -17.70 0.81 -3.36
N ASP A 70 -18.61 -0.09 -2.98
CA ASP A 70 -18.34 -1.07 -1.92
C ASP A 70 -17.47 -2.21 -2.45
N CYS A 71 -16.27 -2.37 -1.87
CA CYS A 71 -15.34 -3.42 -2.27
C CYS A 71 -15.78 -4.83 -1.86
N ILE A 72 -16.84 -4.96 -1.04
CA ILE A 72 -17.41 -6.24 -0.60
C ILE A 72 -18.64 -6.63 -1.44
N SER A 73 -19.17 -5.72 -2.27
CA SER A 73 -20.31 -6.02 -3.12
C SER A 73 -20.00 -7.13 -4.13
N ASP A 74 -20.83 -8.17 -4.15
CA ASP A 74 -20.76 -9.25 -5.14
C ASP A 74 -20.99 -8.75 -6.58
N ASN A 75 -21.63 -7.58 -6.72
CA ASN A 75 -22.00 -6.99 -8.02
C ASN A 75 -21.12 -5.79 -8.41
N LEU A 76 -20.02 -5.54 -7.69
CA LEU A 76 -19.14 -4.38 -7.87
C LEU A 76 -18.74 -4.14 -9.33
N SER A 77 -18.34 -5.19 -10.04
CA SER A 77 -17.90 -5.08 -11.43
C SER A 77 -18.98 -4.50 -12.34
N ASN A 78 -20.24 -4.95 -12.17
CA ASN A 78 -21.34 -4.48 -13.00
C ASN A 78 -21.73 -3.04 -12.65
N GLU A 79 -21.72 -2.69 -11.37
CA GLU A 79 -21.96 -1.32 -10.89
C GLU A 79 -20.96 -0.33 -11.50
N VAL A 80 -19.67 -0.66 -11.45
CA VAL A 80 -18.59 0.17 -12.01
C VAL A 80 -18.74 0.30 -13.53
N ILE A 81 -19.02 -0.79 -14.25
CA ILE A 81 -19.21 -0.76 -15.70
C ILE A 81 -20.41 0.12 -16.07
N ALA A 82 -21.53 0.00 -15.37
CA ALA A 82 -22.72 0.80 -15.62
C ALA A 82 -22.45 2.30 -15.36
N PHE A 83 -21.76 2.62 -14.25
CA PHE A 83 -21.36 3.98 -13.94
C PHE A 83 -20.47 4.60 -15.03
N VAL A 84 -19.45 3.86 -15.49
CA VAL A 84 -18.53 4.35 -16.54
C VAL A 84 -19.26 4.58 -17.86
N LYS A 85 -20.17 3.66 -18.26
CA LYS A 85 -20.97 3.83 -19.48
C LYS A 85 -21.86 5.07 -19.43
N ASN A 86 -22.50 5.33 -18.30
CA ASN A 86 -23.39 6.49 -18.13
C ASN A 86 -22.65 7.83 -18.06
N LYS A 87 -21.35 7.84 -17.72
CA LYS A 87 -20.52 9.06 -17.71
C LYS A 87 -19.87 9.39 -19.05
N ILE A 88 -19.74 8.41 -19.96
CA ILE A 88 -19.07 8.57 -21.25
C ILE A 88 -20.05 8.96 -22.38
N VAL A 89 -21.35 8.75 -22.18
CA VAL A 89 -22.45 9.24 -23.05
C VAL A 89 -22.89 10.62 -22.58
#